data_AF-A0A075FZU3-F1
#
_entry.id   AF-A0A075FZU3-F1
#
_cell.length_a   1.000
_cell.length_b   1.000
_cell.length_c   1.000
_cell.angle_alpha   90.00
_cell.angle_beta   90.00
_cell.angle_gamma   90.00
#
_symmetry.space_group_name_H-M   'P 1'
#
loop_
_entity.id
_entity.type
_entity.pdbx_description
1 polymer ?
#
loop_
_entity_poly.entity_id
_entity_poly.type
_entity_poly.pdbx_seq_one_letter_code
_entity_poly.pdbx_strand_id
1 'polypeptide(L)'
;MVRTSLFDHPSFKNFTKFATGISLSSETVANAIIKAANSSRLEIVVPSFVRIGIWFKQTFPFLINPIIGTAFRKQLDKRDS
;
A
#
# COMPACT_ATOMS: atom_id res chain seq x y z
N MET A 1 -3.02 1.62 5.70
CA MET A 1 -3.83 2.13 6.83
C MET A 1 -3.20 3.41 7.39
N VAL A 2 -4.00 4.35 7.91
CA VAL A 2 -3.49 5.55 8.59
C VAL A 2 -3.33 5.27 10.09
N ARG A 3 -2.16 5.55 10.65
CA ARG A 3 -1.87 5.48 12.08
C ARG A 3 -2.46 6.71 12.74
N THR A 4 -3.40 6.46 13.64
CA THR A 4 -4.06 7.46 14.47
C THR A 4 -4.19 6.90 15.89
N SER A 5 -4.29 7.80 16.87
CA SER A 5 -4.50 7.45 18.28
C SER A 5 -5.82 6.73 18.55
N LEU A 6 -6.78 6.78 17.61
CA LEU A 6 -8.04 6.04 17.70
C LEU A 6 -7.82 4.55 17.98
N PHE A 7 -6.83 3.94 17.32
CA PHE A 7 -6.56 2.51 17.45
C PHE A 7 -5.72 2.16 18.70
N ASP A 8 -5.26 3.14 19.47
CA ASP A 8 -4.55 2.92 20.72
C ASP A 8 -5.50 2.65 21.90
N HIS A 9 -6.81 2.79 21.68
CA HIS A 9 -7.82 2.46 22.67
C HIS A 9 -7.92 0.94 22.93
N PRO A 10 -8.17 0.49 24.17
CA PRO A 10 -8.30 -0.93 24.52
C PRO A 10 -9.32 -1.71 23.69
N SER A 11 -10.38 -1.04 23.20
CA SER A 11 -11.38 -1.64 22.30
C SER A 11 -10.78 -2.20 21.00
N PHE A 12 -9.62 -1.70 20.58
CA PHE A 12 -8.93 -2.13 19.36
C PHE A 12 -7.73 -3.05 19.66
N LYS A 13 -7.66 -3.69 20.84
CA LYS A 13 -6.55 -4.59 21.21
C LYS A 13 -6.37 -5.77 20.22
N ASN A 14 -7.47 -6.26 19.66
CA ASN A 14 -7.45 -7.35 18.66
C ASN A 14 -7.38 -6.84 17.21
N PHE A 15 -7.24 -5.54 16.99
CA PHE A 15 -7.16 -4.95 15.66
C PHE A 15 -5.71 -4.94 15.17
N THR A 16 -5.48 -5.49 13.98
CA THR A 16 -4.14 -5.52 13.37
C THR A 16 -3.76 -4.16 12.81
N LYS A 17 -3.10 -3.33 13.64
CA LYS A 17 -2.62 -1.98 13.28
C LYS A 17 -1.67 -1.94 12.06
N PHE A 18 -1.12 -3.09 11.67
CA PHE A 18 -0.14 -3.25 10.58
C PHE A 18 -0.55 -4.28 9.52
N ALA A 19 -1.86 -4.55 9.35
CA ALA A 19 -2.34 -5.62 8.48
C ALA A 19 -1.76 -5.61 7.05
N THR A 20 -1.45 -4.42 6.53
CA THR A 20 -0.91 -4.22 5.18
C THR A 20 0.62 -4.09 5.13
N GLY A 21 1.34 -4.22 6.25
CA GLY A 21 2.80 -3.98 6.36
C GLY A 21 3.22 -2.51 6.22
N ILE A 22 2.42 -1.70 5.55
CA ILE A 22 2.63 -0.27 5.32
C ILE A 22 1.51 0.52 6.01
N SER A 23 1.85 1.18 7.12
CA SER A 23 0.96 2.10 7.83
C SER A 23 1.54 3.50 7.82
N LEU A 24 0.80 4.48 7.32
CA LEU A 24 1.26 5.87 7.19
C LEU A 24 0.85 6.68 8.41
N SER A 25 1.67 7.65 8.84
CA SER A 25 1.24 8.58 9.89
C SER A 25 0.11 9.49 9.38
N SER A 26 -0.76 9.94 10.30
CA SER A 26 -1.78 10.94 10.01
C SER A 26 -1.19 12.20 9.39
N GLU A 27 -0.03 12.64 9.89
CA GLU A 27 0.71 13.78 9.35
C GLU A 27 1.15 13.58 7.89
N THR A 28 1.68 12.39 7.55
CA THR A 28 2.08 12.08 6.17
C THR A 28 0.89 12.18 5.21
N VAL A 29 -0.26 11.67 5.65
CA VAL A 29 -1.49 11.69 4.85
C VAL A 29 -2.05 13.11 4.73
N ALA A 30 -2.09 13.86 5.82
CA ALA A 30 -2.54 15.26 5.81
C ALA A 30 -1.68 16.13 4.87
N ASN A 31 -0.35 16.01 4.97
CA ASN A 31 0.57 16.70 4.07
C ASN A 31 0.37 16.28 2.61
N ALA A 32 0.10 15.01 2.34
CA ALA A 32 -0.19 14.54 0.99
C ALA A 32 -1.50 15.14 0.44
N ILE A 33 -2.54 15.26 1.27
CA ILE A 33 -3.82 15.90 0.90
C ILE A 33 -3.62 17.39 0.60
N ILE A 34 -2.88 18.13 1.43
CA ILE A 34 -2.60 19.56 1.18
C ILE A 34 -1.82 19.73 -0.13
N LYS A 35 -0.83 18.88 -0.38
CA LYS A 35 -0.09 18.88 -1.66
C LYS A 35 -1.00 18.53 -2.85
N ALA A 36 -1.95 17.61 -2.66
CA ALA A 36 -2.94 17.23 -3.67
C ALA A 36 -3.83 18.41 -4.05
N ALA A 37 -4.37 19.10 -3.05
CA ALA A 37 -5.28 20.22 -3.24
C ALA A 37 -4.64 21.39 -4.01
N ASN A 38 -3.32 21.55 -3.87
CA ASN A 38 -2.53 22.55 -4.60
C ASN A 38 -1.93 22.01 -5.91
N SER A 39 -2.38 20.86 -6.40
CA SER A 39 -1.86 20.21 -7.61
C SER A 39 -2.95 20.08 -8.67
N SER A 40 -2.56 20.17 -9.95
CA SER A 40 -3.43 19.84 -11.08
C SER A 40 -3.62 18.33 -11.29
N ARG A 41 -2.99 17.48 -10.46
CA ARG A 41 -3.04 16.03 -10.58
C ARG A 41 -4.40 15.51 -10.09
N LEU A 42 -5.05 14.69 -10.92
CA LEU A 42 -6.34 14.07 -10.60
C LEU A 42 -6.27 12.97 -9.54
N GLU A 43 -5.09 12.39 -9.33
CA GLU A 43 -4.89 11.29 -8.39
C GLU A 43 -3.63 11.49 -7.54
N ILE A 44 -3.75 11.11 -6.27
CA ILE A 44 -2.64 11.05 -5.32
C ILE A 44 -2.37 9.63 -4.86
N VAL A 45 -1.09 9.27 -4.86
CA VAL A 45 -0.60 7.97 -4.41
C VAL A 45 0.36 8.21 -3.25
N VAL A 46 0.10 7.57 -2.12
CA VAL A 46 0.87 7.72 -0.89
C VAL A 46 1.30 6.36 -0.37
N PRO A 47 2.61 6.12 -0.12
CA PRO A 47 3.75 7.01 -0.40
C PRO A 47 4.00 7.26 -1.89
N SER A 48 4.59 8.41 -2.23
CA SER A 48 4.78 8.82 -3.64
C SER A 48 5.63 7.85 -4.47
N PHE A 49 6.55 7.11 -3.86
CA PHE A 49 7.38 6.13 -4.58
C PHE A 49 6.57 4.92 -5.10
N VAL A 50 5.44 4.59 -4.47
CA VAL A 50 4.56 3.49 -4.91
C VAL A 50 4.04 3.75 -6.33
N ARG A 51 3.95 5.01 -6.73
CA ARG A 51 3.60 5.41 -8.10
C ARG A 51 4.54 4.82 -9.15
N ILE A 52 5.82 4.62 -8.83
CA ILE A 52 6.79 4.00 -9.74
C ILE A 52 6.39 2.55 -10.03
N GLY A 53 5.98 1.81 -8.99
CA GLY A 53 5.49 0.43 -9.13
C GLY A 53 4.21 0.36 -9.95
N ILE A 54 3.27 1.27 -9.71
CA ILE A 54 2.02 1.37 -10.50
C ILE A 54 2.34 1.68 -11.96
N TRP A 55 3.22 2.65 -12.21
CA TRP A 55 3.66 3.02 -13.56
C TRP A 55 4.32 1.85 -14.27
N PHE A 56 5.16 1.08 -13.58
CA PHE A 56 5.82 -0.09 -14.16
C PHE A 56 4.80 -1.19 -14.51
N LYS A 57 3.84 -1.47 -13.63
CA LYS A 57 2.76 -2.43 -13.90
C LYS A 57 1.89 -2.01 -15.09
N GLN A 58 1.61 -0.71 -15.23
CA GLN A 58 0.83 -0.17 -16.34
C GLN A 58 1.62 -0.18 -17.66
N THR A 59 2.92 0.14 -17.61
CA THR A 59 3.78 0.28 -18.80
C THR A 59 4.24 -1.08 -19.33
N PHE A 60 4.53 -2.05 -18.45
CA PHE A 60 5.08 -3.36 -18.83
C PHE A 60 4.26 -4.53 -18.24
N PRO A 61 2.97 -4.67 -18.60
CA PRO A 61 2.09 -5.66 -17.99
C PRO A 61 2.58 -7.10 -18.21
N PHE A 62 3.16 -7.40 -19.37
CA PHE A 62 3.62 -8.74 -19.74
C PHE A 62 4.91 -9.18 -19.03
N LEU A 63 5.67 -8.24 -18.44
CA LEU A 63 6.85 -8.59 -17.65
C LEU A 63 6.48 -8.88 -16.19
N ILE A 64 5.47 -8.20 -15.66
CA ILE A 64 5.03 -8.33 -14.26
C ILE A 64 4.15 -9.57 -14.03
N ASN A 65 3.20 -9.85 -14.93
CA ASN A 65 2.25 -10.95 -14.74
C ASN A 65 2.90 -12.33 -14.57
N PRO A 66 3.93 -12.72 -15.37
CA PRO A 66 4.62 -13.99 -15.18
C PRO A 66 5.37 -14.09 -13.84
N ILE A 67 5.95 -12.99 -13.38
CA ILE A 67 6.70 -12.93 -12.11
C ILE A 67 5.75 -13.10 -10.92
N ILE A 68 4.61 -12.41 -10.94
CA ILE A 68 3.61 -12.55 -9.87
C ILE A 68 3.01 -13.97 -9.87
N GLY A 69 2.69 -14.51 -11.04
CA GLY A 69 2.14 -15.87 -11.16
C GLY A 69 3.09 -16.94 -10.62
N THR A 70 4.38 -16.84 -10.96
CA THR A 70 5.40 -17.78 -10.46
C THR A 70 5.63 -17.66 -8.95
N ALA A 71 5.66 -16.43 -8.41
CA ALA A 71 5.77 -16.21 -6.97
C ALA A 71 4.55 -16.74 -6.21
N PHE A 72 3.34 -16.56 -6.73
CA PHE A 72 2.11 -17.07 -6.12
C PHE A 72 2.09 -18.61 -6.12
N ARG A 73 2.50 -19.23 -7.23
CA ARG A 73 2.57 -20.69 -7.35
C ARG A 73 3.56 -21.29 -6.35
N LYS A 74 4.74 -20.67 -6.17
CA LYS A 74 5.70 -21.07 -5.11
C LYS A 74 5.14 -20.96 -3.69
N GLN A 75 4.31 -19.95 -3.41
CA GLN A 75 3.66 -19.81 -2.10
C GLN A 75 2.59 -20.90 -1.87
N LEU A 76 1.85 -21.29 -2.91
CA LEU A 76 0.90 -22.40 -2.85
C LEU A 76 1.61 -23.73 -2.61
N ASP A 77 2.65 -24.02 -3.40
CA ASP A 77 3.45 -25.24 -3.25
C ASP A 77 4.02 -25.38 -1.82
N LYS A 78 4.43 -24.27 -1.20
CA LYS A 78 4.94 -24.22 0.18
C LYS A 78 3.86 -24.44 1.25
N ARG A 79 2.60 -24.13 0.94
CA ARG A 79 1.46 -24.33 1.86
C ARG A 79 0.96 -25.76 1.84
N ASP A 80 1.02 -26.42 0.69
CA ASP A 80 0.53 -27.79 0.49
C ASP A 80 1.60 -28.87 0.81
N SER A 81 2.81 -28.46 1.20
CA SER A 81 3.90 -29.31 1.71
C SER A 81 3.96 -29.29 3.24
#